data_AF-A0A819UTI6-F1
#
_entry.id   AF-A0A819UTI6-F1
#
_cell.length_a   1.000
_cell.length_b   1.000
_cell.length_c   1.000
_cell.angle_alpha   90.00
_cell.angle_beta   90.00
_cell.angle_gamma   90.00
#
_symmetry.space_group_name_H-M   'P 1'
#
loop_
_entity.id
_entity.type
_entity.pdbx_description
1 polymer ?
#
loop_
_entity_poly.entity_id
_entity_poly.type
_entity_poly.pdbx_seq_one_letter_code
_entity_poly.pdbx_strand_id
1 'polypeptide(L)'
;MSCECHSSFNGETEQLICNNHNNPLNQTIKLKNQTMQIGQSFDTFHLTFYDKEITVYPMFINDLSYLFPRLLTIGKRKSTLKITLSFHNFQKLNFQDYSFYQLFGDKSDYTTKFSLELTSNGQITFSPMAFNQIIVDQMYLHSSSLDPYSFEEIFNNTNIGELTIEGFTPRSNDTHKINFNGKIRLAKFTKMVEMVSNDEFPNYPVRAMIIEAHEARKINASSFINYRNLYGVHLIRPNFFFDNRSFDGFQFLTSLETIELDAETLKDHTFQHASRIRSLTLGQNTRHLTEHSLDHLDYLTRFDASKVTLDQLYPTSRCVLARYIEKQQKTNPSMIILPPQAEYCDCIHDFILTILDKKPDQSYSDRCSDNQQERCQLSECNIVKNFRLPLKKKIDHEQIVVSLDEGIIDTPYNLYPTEDDRTTTHRIPSYVHRHPAVDHSSHTDTQDSQTSALIANEPIDPNAIPTEDYDQNPDPSSITDNSEIKPKDRFNERRTAMDNERLKWIALILVCITILCLLIVGLIIWFFTCRPTHRVNKAGFQPVLPNSSNV
;
A
#
# COMPACT_ATOMS: atom_id res chain seq x y z
N MET A 1 1.09 40.18 12.41
CA MET A 1 0.20 40.71 13.50
C MET A 1 0.96 40.70 14.84
N SER A 2 0.40 41.14 15.97
CA SER A 2 1.04 41.00 17.29
C SER A 2 0.37 39.90 18.13
N CYS A 3 0.88 38.68 18.01
CA CYS A 3 0.52 37.60 18.92
C CYS A 3 1.40 37.67 20.17
N GLU A 4 0.80 37.59 21.35
CA GLU A 4 1.56 37.45 22.59
C GLU A 4 1.71 35.95 22.88
N CYS A 5 2.96 35.49 22.83
CA CYS A 5 3.31 34.07 22.87
C CYS A 5 3.93 33.72 24.23
N HIS A 6 3.15 33.05 25.08
CA HIS A 6 3.61 32.59 26.39
C HIS A 6 4.22 31.19 26.24
N SER A 7 5.52 31.05 26.52
CA SER A 7 6.15 29.73 26.68
C SER A 7 5.72 29.12 28.02
N SER A 8 5.08 27.95 27.95
CA SER A 8 4.80 27.11 29.10
C SER A 8 5.67 25.86 29.01
N PHE A 9 6.49 25.64 30.05
CA PHE A 9 7.44 24.53 30.08
C PHE A 9 6.88 23.39 30.91
N ASN A 10 6.70 22.22 30.31
CA ASN A 10 6.15 21.05 30.98
C ASN A 10 7.01 19.81 30.68
N GLY A 11 7.97 19.56 31.58
CA GLY A 11 8.90 18.42 31.54
C GLY A 11 9.83 18.42 30.33
N GLU A 12 9.42 17.71 29.28
CA GLU A 12 10.17 17.53 28.03
C GLU A 12 9.65 18.42 26.90
N THR A 13 8.53 19.14 27.11
CA THR A 13 7.87 19.93 26.06
C THR A 13 7.76 21.41 26.44
N GLU A 14 8.30 22.26 25.56
CA GLU A 14 8.09 23.71 25.58
C GLU A 14 6.92 24.06 24.66
N GLN A 15 5.77 24.43 25.25
CA GLN A 15 4.54 24.76 24.55
C GLN A 15 4.36 26.28 24.48
N LEU A 16 4.55 26.85 23.29
CA LEU A 16 4.46 28.28 23.02
C LEU A 16 3.03 28.68 22.61
N ILE A 17 2.21 29.08 23.58
CA ILE A 17 0.80 29.44 23.39
C ILE A 17 0.70 30.91 22.94
N CYS A 18 0.36 31.11 21.67
CA CYS A 18 0.28 32.43 21.04
C CYS A 18 -1.15 32.97 20.97
N ASN A 19 -1.54 33.82 21.92
CA ASN A 19 -2.84 34.47 21.94
C ASN A 19 -2.83 35.76 21.10
N ASN A 20 -3.80 35.91 20.19
CA ASN A 20 -3.94 37.11 19.38
C ASN A 20 -4.84 38.14 20.09
N HIS A 21 -4.24 39.24 20.56
CA HIS A 21 -4.94 40.22 21.39
C HIS A 21 -6.04 41.02 20.67
N ASN A 22 -5.96 41.18 19.34
CA ASN A 22 -6.84 42.07 18.58
C ASN A 22 -7.99 41.33 17.86
N ASN A 23 -8.07 40.01 17.98
CA ASN A 23 -9.19 39.22 17.47
C ASN A 23 -9.21 37.87 18.21
N PRO A 24 -10.31 37.43 18.86
CA PRO A 24 -10.36 36.22 19.69
C PRO A 24 -10.40 34.92 18.84
N LEU A 25 -9.40 34.75 17.98
CA LEU A 25 -8.99 33.48 17.45
C LEU A 25 -8.30 32.72 18.60
N ASN A 26 -8.92 31.66 19.10
CA ASN A 26 -8.40 30.85 20.22
C ASN A 26 -7.28 29.89 19.76
N GLN A 27 -6.34 30.44 18.99
CA GLN A 27 -5.26 29.72 18.32
C GLN A 27 -4.19 29.31 19.33
N THR A 28 -4.50 28.25 20.09
CA THR A 28 -3.55 27.57 20.96
C THR A 28 -2.50 26.85 20.12
N ILE A 29 -1.56 27.62 19.55
CA ILE A 29 -0.33 27.09 18.97
C ILE A 29 0.37 26.27 20.06
N LYS A 30 0.82 25.06 19.71
CA LYS A 30 1.52 24.14 20.60
C LYS A 30 2.79 23.66 19.94
N LEU A 31 3.84 24.49 20.01
CA LEU A 31 5.19 23.99 19.75
C LEU A 31 5.47 22.78 20.64
N LYS A 32 6.26 21.83 20.11
CA LYS A 32 6.75 20.67 20.84
C LYS A 32 8.16 20.35 20.37
N ASN A 33 9.14 20.87 21.11
CA ASN A 33 10.51 20.39 20.99
C ASN A 33 10.58 18.92 21.46
N GLN A 34 11.44 18.11 20.84
CA GLN A 34 11.74 16.73 21.27
C GLN A 34 13.22 16.53 21.66
N THR A 35 14.06 17.53 21.48
CA THR A 35 15.51 17.46 21.71
C THR A 35 16.06 18.80 22.22
N MET A 36 15.94 19.06 23.52
CA MET A 36 16.74 20.10 24.18
C MET A 36 18.19 19.63 24.33
N GLN A 37 18.99 19.78 23.28
CA GLN A 37 20.44 19.92 23.42
C GLN A 37 20.79 21.41 23.43
N ILE A 38 21.41 21.87 24.52
CA ILE A 38 21.72 23.29 24.74
C ILE A 38 22.62 23.79 23.61
N GLY A 39 22.12 24.75 22.82
CA GLY A 39 22.84 25.34 21.69
C GLY A 39 22.53 24.73 20.31
N GLN A 40 21.55 23.82 20.18
CA GLN A 40 21.06 23.35 18.88
C GLN A 40 19.75 24.01 18.45
N SER A 41 19.46 23.85 17.17
CA SER A 41 18.28 24.36 16.46
C SER A 41 17.00 23.57 16.74
N PHE A 42 15.87 24.23 16.49
CA PHE A 42 14.59 23.54 16.33
C PHE A 42 14.58 22.81 14.98
N ASP A 43 14.96 21.54 14.99
CA ASP A 43 14.93 20.64 13.81
C ASP A 43 13.53 20.05 13.55
N THR A 44 12.57 20.24 14.45
CA THR A 44 11.17 19.83 14.28
C THR A 44 10.19 20.81 14.92
N PHE A 45 9.19 21.20 14.15
CA PHE A 45 8.04 22.02 14.54
C PHE A 45 6.76 21.21 14.36
N HIS A 46 5.89 21.22 15.36
CA HIS A 46 4.51 20.72 15.28
C HIS A 46 3.61 21.88 15.68
N LEU A 47 2.63 22.22 14.85
CA LEU A 47 1.59 23.22 15.15
C LEU A 47 0.23 22.53 15.03
N THR A 48 -0.68 22.78 15.99
CA THR A 48 -2.01 22.19 16.01
C THR A 48 -3.07 23.28 16.10
N PHE A 49 -4.11 23.19 15.27
CA PHE A 49 -5.18 24.17 15.17
C PHE A 49 -6.53 23.53 15.48
N TYR A 50 -7.35 24.25 16.27
CA TYR A 50 -8.62 23.76 16.83
C TYR A 50 -9.82 24.67 16.53
N ASP A 51 -9.65 25.73 15.71
CA ASP A 51 -10.76 26.62 15.34
C ASP A 51 -11.76 25.89 14.41
N LYS A 52 -13.06 26.21 14.54
CA LYS A 52 -14.11 25.61 13.71
C LYS A 52 -14.06 26.03 12.24
N GLU A 53 -13.66 27.27 11.97
CA GLU A 53 -13.46 27.76 10.61
C GLU A 53 -12.08 28.39 10.48
N ILE A 54 -11.30 27.93 9.50
CA ILE A 54 -9.95 28.42 9.22
C ILE A 54 -9.83 28.70 7.72
N THR A 55 -9.28 29.87 7.40
CA THR A 55 -8.78 30.15 6.05
C THR A 55 -7.29 30.41 6.15
N VAL A 56 -6.49 29.54 5.55
CA VAL A 56 -5.03 29.69 5.46
C VAL A 56 -4.73 30.54 4.23
N TYR A 57 -4.10 31.69 4.46
CA TYR A 57 -3.71 32.68 3.46
C TYR A 57 -2.18 32.81 3.44
N PRO A 58 -1.55 33.28 2.34
CA PRO A 58 -0.09 33.27 2.21
C PRO A 58 0.66 34.00 3.33
N MET A 59 0.10 35.12 3.83
CA MET A 59 0.72 35.86 4.94
C MET A 59 0.70 35.09 6.27
N PHE A 60 -0.25 34.18 6.51
CA PHE A 60 -0.28 33.35 7.72
C PHE A 60 0.90 32.37 7.76
N ILE A 61 1.19 31.70 6.63
CA ILE A 61 2.36 30.82 6.52
C ILE A 61 3.66 31.63 6.46
N ASN A 62 3.67 32.81 5.84
CA ASN A 62 4.83 33.71 5.89
C ASN A 62 5.14 34.17 7.31
N ASP A 63 4.14 34.57 8.12
CA ASP A 63 4.31 34.91 9.54
C ASP A 63 4.89 33.72 10.33
N LEU A 64 4.43 32.48 10.05
CA LEU A 64 5.05 31.26 10.62
C LEU A 64 6.48 31.02 10.13
N SER A 65 6.84 31.43 8.90
CA SER A 65 8.19 31.23 8.33
C SER A 65 9.31 32.02 9.05
N TYR A 66 8.95 32.95 9.93
CA TYR A 66 9.90 33.63 10.82
C TYR A 66 10.23 32.83 12.08
N LEU A 67 9.45 31.80 12.43
CA LEU A 67 9.74 30.86 13.52
C LEU A 67 10.82 29.83 13.13
N PHE A 68 11.03 29.61 11.83
CA PHE A 68 11.96 28.60 11.33
C PHE A 68 13.36 29.20 11.10
N PRO A 69 14.45 28.51 11.49
CA PRO A 69 15.80 29.06 11.43
C PRO A 69 16.31 29.16 9.98
N ARG A 70 16.15 30.35 9.38
CA ARG A 70 16.56 30.64 7.99
C ARG A 70 18.07 30.52 7.75
N LEU A 71 18.89 30.62 8.78
CA LEU A 71 20.35 30.47 8.74
C LEU A 71 20.84 29.76 10.00
N LEU A 72 21.48 28.60 9.85
CA LEU A 72 22.38 28.00 10.85
C LEU A 72 23.74 27.78 10.22
N THR A 73 24.78 27.72 11.05
CA THR A 73 26.17 27.78 10.61
C THR A 73 26.61 26.57 9.79
N ILE A 74 27.48 26.82 8.81
CA ILE A 74 27.99 25.86 7.83
C ILE A 74 28.70 24.68 8.53
N GLY A 75 27.94 23.63 8.83
CA GLY A 75 28.40 22.37 9.38
C GLY A 75 28.18 21.23 8.37
N LYS A 76 29.14 20.30 8.24
CA LYS A 76 29.12 19.24 7.20
C LYS A 76 28.05 18.14 7.41
N ARG A 77 27.04 18.36 8.26
CA ARG A 77 25.91 17.45 8.47
C ARG A 77 24.65 18.12 7.94
N LYS A 78 23.93 17.44 7.04
CA LYS A 78 22.56 17.84 6.68
C LYS A 78 21.65 17.57 7.87
N SER A 79 21.33 18.61 8.65
CA SER A 79 20.21 18.56 9.60
C SER A 79 18.89 18.37 8.84
N THR A 80 17.85 17.93 9.56
CA THR A 80 16.50 17.80 9.00
C THR A 80 15.63 18.88 9.60
N LEU A 81 14.89 19.62 8.77
CA LEU A 81 13.86 20.55 9.22
C LEU A 81 12.48 19.93 8.93
N LYS A 82 11.79 19.48 9.98
CA LYS A 82 10.41 18.98 9.87
C LYS A 82 9.41 20.05 10.33
N ILE A 83 8.35 20.25 9.54
CA ILE A 83 7.18 21.05 9.92
C ILE A 83 5.93 20.19 9.78
N THR A 84 5.23 19.94 10.89
CA THR A 84 3.90 19.32 10.92
C THR A 84 2.84 20.37 11.24
N LEU A 85 1.80 20.47 10.42
CA LEU A 85 0.60 21.28 10.67
C LEU A 85 -0.62 20.35 10.78
N SER A 86 -1.24 20.31 11.96
CA SER A 86 -2.40 19.45 12.23
C SER A 86 -3.65 20.29 12.45
N PHE A 87 -4.72 19.99 11.71
CA PHE A 87 -6.01 20.67 11.79
C PHE A 87 -7.07 19.65 12.19
N HIS A 88 -7.73 19.83 13.34
CA HIS A 88 -8.70 18.87 13.86
C HIS A 88 -10.06 19.53 14.14
N ASN A 89 -11.14 18.79 13.93
CA ASN A 89 -12.52 19.15 14.32
C ASN A 89 -13.10 20.43 13.68
N PHE A 90 -12.50 20.91 12.59
CA PHE A 90 -13.03 22.04 11.83
C PHE A 90 -14.32 21.65 11.07
N GLN A 91 -15.20 22.65 10.91
CA GLN A 91 -16.38 22.63 10.05
C GLN A 91 -16.03 23.11 8.63
N LYS A 92 -15.07 24.04 8.51
CA LYS A 92 -14.59 24.57 7.22
C LYS A 92 -13.12 24.94 7.27
N LEU A 93 -12.32 24.38 6.34
CA LEU A 93 -10.90 24.66 6.20
C LEU A 93 -10.58 24.99 4.74
N ASN A 94 -10.13 26.21 4.47
CA ASN A 94 -9.83 26.68 3.11
C ASN A 94 -8.35 27.06 3.00
N PHE A 95 -7.60 26.43 2.10
CA PHE A 95 -6.23 26.82 1.74
C PHE A 95 -6.28 27.68 0.47
N GLN A 96 -6.01 28.97 0.59
CA GLN A 96 -5.97 29.90 -0.55
C GLN A 96 -4.80 29.60 -1.50
N ASP A 97 -4.83 30.19 -2.71
CA ASP A 97 -3.71 30.15 -3.63
C ASP A 97 -2.44 30.70 -2.95
N TYR A 98 -1.29 30.08 -3.22
CA TYR A 98 0.01 30.40 -2.60
C TYR A 98 0.04 30.22 -1.07
N SER A 99 -0.93 29.50 -0.46
CA SER A 99 -0.95 29.23 1.00
C SER A 99 0.42 28.86 1.55
N PHE A 100 1.10 27.88 0.95
CA PHE A 100 2.37 27.34 1.45
C PHE A 100 3.61 27.94 0.77
N TYR A 101 3.46 29.08 0.10
CA TYR A 101 4.56 29.77 -0.54
C TYR A 101 5.60 30.24 0.50
N GLN A 102 6.89 30.02 0.19
CA GLN A 102 8.03 30.34 1.07
C GLN A 102 8.01 29.70 2.48
N LEU A 103 7.17 28.68 2.73
CA LEU A 103 7.17 27.91 4.00
C LEU A 103 8.58 27.42 4.37
N PHE A 104 9.32 26.97 3.36
CA PHE A 104 10.77 26.81 3.39
C PHE A 104 11.34 27.88 2.45
N GLY A 105 12.30 28.67 2.93
CA GLY A 105 12.97 29.70 2.14
C GLY A 105 13.91 29.11 1.07
N ASP A 106 14.50 29.99 0.25
CA ASP A 106 15.41 29.59 -0.84
C ASP A 106 16.55 28.68 -0.37
N LYS A 107 16.56 27.43 -0.89
CA LYS A 107 17.64 26.44 -0.80
C LYS A 107 18.41 26.41 0.54
N SER A 108 17.75 25.99 1.60
CA SER A 108 18.44 25.57 2.83
C SER A 108 19.31 24.31 2.61
N ASP A 109 20.42 24.17 3.34
CA ASP A 109 21.23 22.94 3.37
C ASP A 109 20.54 21.74 4.07
N TYR A 110 19.38 21.97 4.71
CA TYR A 110 18.61 20.93 5.40
C TYR A 110 17.92 19.97 4.43
N THR A 111 17.71 18.74 4.90
CA THR A 111 16.64 17.90 4.35
C THR A 111 15.30 18.38 4.89
N THR A 112 14.38 18.72 4.00
CA THR A 112 13.11 19.41 4.35
C THR A 112 11.93 18.46 4.34
N LYS A 113 11.19 18.40 5.44
CA LYS A 113 10.03 17.51 5.61
C LYS A 113 8.79 18.30 5.99
N PHE A 114 7.72 18.15 5.23
CA PHE A 114 6.44 18.78 5.50
C PHE A 114 5.36 17.73 5.75
N SER A 115 4.52 17.95 6.76
CA SER A 115 3.37 17.09 7.06
C SER A 115 2.13 17.97 7.27
N LEU A 116 1.06 17.68 6.55
CA LEU A 116 -0.24 18.33 6.69
C LEU A 116 -1.28 17.27 7.07
N GLU A 117 -1.79 17.36 8.30
CA GLU A 117 -2.64 16.36 8.94
C GLU A 117 -4.06 16.93 9.11
N LEU A 118 -5.01 16.50 8.28
CA LEU A 118 -6.34 17.11 8.17
C LEU A 118 -7.44 16.16 8.67
N THR A 119 -7.75 16.23 9.97
CA THR A 119 -8.83 15.44 10.58
C THR A 119 -10.15 16.22 10.54
N SER A 120 -10.92 15.99 9.47
CA SER A 120 -12.13 16.76 9.19
C SER A 120 -13.41 16.19 9.79
N ASN A 121 -14.25 17.07 10.34
CA ASN A 121 -15.69 16.82 10.57
C ASN A 121 -16.58 17.63 9.61
N GLY A 122 -16.00 18.20 8.54
CA GLY A 122 -16.65 19.19 7.68
C GLY A 122 -16.00 19.28 6.29
N GLN A 123 -15.94 20.50 5.73
CA GLN A 123 -15.40 20.71 4.38
C GLN A 123 -13.93 21.16 4.40
N ILE A 124 -13.08 20.43 3.69
CA ILE A 124 -11.76 20.91 3.26
C ILE A 124 -11.92 21.49 1.84
N THR A 125 -11.26 22.62 1.57
CA THR A 125 -11.00 23.08 0.19
C THR A 125 -9.55 23.54 0.07
N PHE A 126 -8.95 23.23 -1.08
CA PHE A 126 -7.73 23.86 -1.56
C PHE A 126 -8.10 24.76 -2.74
N SER A 127 -7.43 25.89 -2.93
CA SER A 127 -7.44 26.64 -4.19
C SER A 127 -6.42 26.04 -5.16
N PRO A 128 -6.55 26.27 -6.49
CA PRO A 128 -5.72 25.63 -7.51
C PRO A 128 -4.22 25.70 -7.29
N MET A 129 -3.71 26.76 -6.67
CA MET A 129 -2.27 27.03 -6.50
C MET A 129 -1.81 26.97 -5.04
N ALA A 130 -2.51 26.25 -4.16
CA ALA A 130 -2.24 26.24 -2.70
C ALA A 130 -0.78 25.87 -2.32
N PHE A 131 -0.17 24.89 -3.01
CA PHE A 131 1.22 24.47 -2.79
C PHE A 131 2.23 25.07 -3.78
N ASN A 132 1.81 26.03 -4.63
CA ASN A 132 2.61 26.53 -5.74
C ASN A 132 3.99 27.05 -5.30
N GLN A 133 5.04 26.61 -6.00
CA GLN A 133 6.46 26.87 -5.70
C GLN A 133 6.98 26.31 -4.35
N ILE A 134 6.28 25.38 -3.68
CA ILE A 134 6.87 24.63 -2.55
C ILE A 134 8.05 23.76 -3.03
N ILE A 135 9.13 23.73 -2.24
CA ILE A 135 10.32 22.90 -2.47
C ILE A 135 10.60 22.09 -1.20
N VAL A 136 10.43 20.76 -1.26
CA VAL A 136 10.62 19.86 -0.10
C VAL A 136 11.18 18.49 -0.49
N ASP A 137 12.00 17.88 0.36
CA ASP A 137 12.46 16.49 0.16
C ASP A 137 11.35 15.46 0.39
N GLN A 138 10.50 15.67 1.40
CA GLN A 138 9.35 14.82 1.71
C GLN A 138 8.12 15.65 2.09
N MET A 139 6.97 15.26 1.56
CA MET A 139 5.65 15.82 1.89
C MET A 139 4.68 14.70 2.25
N TYR A 140 3.99 14.85 3.37
CA TYR A 140 2.93 13.96 3.84
C TYR A 140 1.62 14.72 3.91
N LEU A 141 0.55 14.19 3.33
CA LEU A 141 -0.78 14.78 3.28
C LEU A 141 -1.82 13.75 3.69
N HIS A 142 -2.27 13.82 4.94
CA HIS A 142 -3.37 12.98 5.44
C HIS A 142 -4.67 13.78 5.31
N SER A 143 -5.61 13.34 4.48
CA SER A 143 -6.86 14.08 4.23
C SER A 143 -8.01 13.15 3.81
N SER A 144 -9.23 13.47 4.25
CA SER A 144 -10.46 12.80 3.79
C SER A 144 -10.98 13.31 2.44
N SER A 145 -10.52 14.46 1.96
CA SER A 145 -10.88 15.00 0.62
C SER A 145 -9.85 16.01 0.12
N LEU A 146 -9.71 16.11 -1.20
CA LEU A 146 -8.95 17.16 -1.91
C LEU A 146 -9.79 17.83 -3.02
N ASP A 147 -11.12 17.62 -3.02
CA ASP A 147 -12.04 18.24 -3.97
C ASP A 147 -12.13 19.77 -3.80
N PRO A 148 -12.52 20.53 -4.85
CA PRO A 148 -13.00 20.07 -6.17
C PRO A 148 -11.90 19.94 -7.24
N TYR A 149 -10.67 20.36 -6.96
CA TYR A 149 -9.62 20.53 -7.96
C TYR A 149 -8.82 19.25 -8.22
N SER A 150 -8.16 19.19 -9.37
CA SER A 150 -7.31 18.07 -9.76
C SER A 150 -5.91 18.14 -9.13
N PHE A 151 -5.24 16.99 -9.06
CA PHE A 151 -3.84 16.87 -8.64
C PHE A 151 -2.92 17.82 -9.43
N GLU A 152 -3.18 17.94 -10.73
CA GLU A 152 -2.38 18.74 -11.64
C GLU A 152 -2.57 20.25 -11.46
N GLU A 153 -3.67 20.67 -10.81
CA GLU A 153 -3.82 22.02 -10.28
C GLU A 153 -3.05 22.14 -8.97
N ILE A 154 -3.53 21.44 -7.93
CA ILE A 154 -3.10 21.57 -6.52
C ILE A 154 -1.57 21.51 -6.35
N PHE A 155 -0.89 20.67 -7.13
CA PHE A 155 0.55 20.46 -7.07
C PHE A 155 1.34 21.06 -8.25
N ASN A 156 0.78 22.01 -9.01
CA ASN A 156 1.51 22.63 -10.12
C ASN A 156 2.69 23.50 -9.63
N ASN A 157 3.75 23.56 -10.46
CA ASN A 157 5.02 24.26 -10.19
C ASN A 157 5.70 23.90 -8.84
N THR A 158 5.37 22.75 -8.24
CA THR A 158 6.01 22.22 -7.02
C THR A 158 7.34 21.51 -7.33
N ASN A 159 8.16 21.27 -6.30
CA ASN A 159 9.35 20.42 -6.40
C ASN A 159 9.44 19.53 -5.16
N ILE A 160 8.99 18.28 -5.27
CA ILE A 160 8.78 17.37 -4.14
C ILE A 160 9.58 16.08 -4.35
N GLY A 161 10.50 15.79 -3.42
CA GLY A 161 11.32 14.57 -3.48
C GLY A 161 10.52 13.27 -3.23
N GLU A 162 9.47 13.33 -2.43
CA GLU A 162 8.56 12.23 -2.12
C GLU A 162 7.24 12.82 -1.60
N LEU A 163 6.12 12.50 -2.24
CA LEU A 163 4.78 12.93 -1.84
C LEU A 163 3.97 11.72 -1.38
N THR A 164 3.66 11.60 -0.09
CA THR A 164 2.69 10.61 0.40
C THR A 164 1.34 11.29 0.61
N ILE A 165 0.29 10.79 -0.04
CA ILE A 165 -1.10 11.16 0.25
C ILE A 165 -1.79 9.95 0.89
N GLU A 166 -2.50 10.20 2.00
CA GLU A 166 -3.23 9.19 2.76
C GLU A 166 -4.70 9.58 2.91
N GLY A 167 -5.60 8.60 2.83
CA GLY A 167 -7.05 8.74 3.06
C GLY A 167 -7.84 9.10 1.80
N PHE A 168 -7.25 9.85 0.86
CA PHE A 168 -7.91 10.27 -0.37
C PHE A 168 -6.99 10.21 -1.59
N THR A 169 -7.57 10.00 -2.77
CA THR A 169 -6.89 10.10 -4.07
C THR A 169 -7.47 11.28 -4.85
N PRO A 170 -6.69 12.34 -5.12
CA PRO A 170 -7.18 13.51 -5.84
C PRO A 170 -7.61 13.14 -7.26
N ARG A 171 -8.60 13.87 -7.80
CA ARG A 171 -9.00 13.72 -9.20
C ARG A 171 -7.81 14.05 -10.11
N SER A 172 -7.78 13.47 -11.29
CA SER A 172 -6.71 13.69 -12.27
C SER A 172 -7.34 14.17 -13.59
N ASN A 173 -6.81 15.24 -14.16
CA ASN A 173 -7.35 15.87 -15.37
C ASN A 173 -6.33 15.86 -16.51
N ASP A 174 -6.60 15.05 -17.55
CA ASP A 174 -5.70 14.91 -18.70
C ASP A 174 -5.41 16.23 -19.44
N THR A 175 -6.33 17.21 -19.39
CA THR A 175 -6.12 18.55 -19.96
C THR A 175 -5.06 19.33 -19.16
N HIS A 176 -5.01 19.13 -17.85
CA HIS A 176 -4.05 19.80 -16.96
C HIS A 176 -2.69 19.10 -16.95
N LYS A 177 -2.62 17.78 -17.19
CA LYS A 177 -1.35 17.02 -17.31
C LYS A 177 -0.40 17.60 -18.34
N ILE A 178 -0.94 18.06 -19.48
CA ILE A 178 -0.15 18.66 -20.57
C ILE A 178 0.59 19.93 -20.10
N ASN A 179 0.02 20.64 -19.11
CA ASN A 179 0.53 21.89 -18.56
C ASN A 179 1.09 21.74 -17.13
N PHE A 180 1.39 20.51 -16.70
CA PHE A 180 1.90 20.23 -15.36
C PHE A 180 3.42 20.44 -15.28
N ASN A 181 3.83 21.49 -14.57
CA ASN A 181 5.23 21.86 -14.36
C ASN A 181 5.80 21.34 -13.03
N GLY A 182 4.99 20.64 -12.22
CA GLY A 182 5.41 20.08 -10.93
C GLY A 182 6.47 18.98 -11.09
N LYS A 183 7.44 18.96 -10.18
CA LYS A 183 8.58 18.03 -10.19
C LYS A 183 8.49 17.10 -8.99
N ILE A 184 7.63 16.10 -9.10
CA ILE A 184 7.39 15.10 -8.05
C ILE A 184 8.18 13.83 -8.41
N ARG A 185 9.25 13.55 -7.67
CA ARG A 185 10.18 12.44 -7.93
C ARG A 185 9.56 11.08 -7.63
N LEU A 186 8.78 10.99 -6.55
CA LEU A 186 8.05 9.81 -6.11
C LEU A 186 6.72 10.28 -5.51
N ALA A 187 5.62 9.61 -5.82
CA ALA A 187 4.34 9.80 -5.13
C ALA A 187 3.80 8.46 -4.61
N LYS A 188 3.37 8.40 -3.35
CA LYS A 188 2.73 7.24 -2.72
C LYS A 188 1.27 7.59 -2.40
N PHE A 189 0.33 6.80 -2.89
CA PHE A 189 -1.10 6.99 -2.63
C PHE A 189 -1.61 5.84 -1.75
N THR A 190 -2.06 6.17 -0.53
CA THR A 190 -2.40 5.20 0.52
C THR A 190 -3.87 5.32 0.91
N LYS A 191 -4.69 4.29 0.67
CA LYS A 191 -6.09 4.28 1.11
C LYS A 191 -6.68 2.87 1.18
N MET A 192 -7.80 2.74 1.89
CA MET A 192 -8.71 1.60 1.76
C MET A 192 -9.50 1.71 0.44
N VAL A 193 -9.73 0.58 -0.24
CA VAL A 193 -10.52 0.49 -1.48
C VAL A 193 -11.28 -0.83 -1.55
N GLU A 194 -12.35 -0.91 -2.35
CA GLU A 194 -12.91 -2.22 -2.74
C GLU A 194 -12.11 -2.87 -3.88
N MET A 195 -11.64 -2.07 -4.85
CA MET A 195 -10.89 -2.56 -6.01
C MET A 195 -9.61 -1.74 -6.25
N VAL A 196 -8.51 -2.40 -6.60
CA VAL A 196 -7.30 -1.73 -7.10
C VAL A 196 -7.40 -1.56 -8.61
N SER A 197 -7.79 -0.37 -9.09
CA SER A 197 -7.96 -0.03 -10.51
C SER A 197 -7.46 1.39 -10.84
N ASN A 198 -7.43 1.72 -12.13
CA ASN A 198 -7.18 3.06 -12.66
C ASN A 198 -8.19 4.13 -12.18
N ASP A 199 -9.42 3.73 -11.86
CA ASP A 199 -10.49 4.65 -11.44
C ASP A 199 -10.26 5.08 -9.99
N GLU A 200 -9.78 4.14 -9.16
CA GLU A 200 -9.39 4.38 -7.78
C GLU A 200 -7.99 5.00 -7.66
N PHE A 201 -7.05 4.69 -8.55
CA PHE A 201 -5.69 5.23 -8.55
C PHE A 201 -5.30 5.75 -9.95
N PRO A 202 -5.69 6.99 -10.31
CA PRO A 202 -5.39 7.61 -11.60
C PRO A 202 -3.90 7.74 -11.94
N ASN A 203 -3.57 7.82 -13.24
CA ASN A 203 -2.21 8.05 -13.72
C ASN A 203 -1.84 9.54 -13.62
N TYR A 204 -1.24 9.95 -12.51
CA TYR A 204 -0.75 11.30 -12.27
C TYR A 204 0.58 11.58 -13.02
N PRO A 205 0.88 12.85 -13.39
CA PRO A 205 2.12 13.23 -14.10
C PRO A 205 3.37 13.29 -13.18
N VAL A 206 3.61 12.22 -12.43
CA VAL A 206 4.75 12.06 -11.50
C VAL A 206 5.83 11.15 -12.10
N ARG A 207 7.09 11.30 -11.67
CA ARG A 207 8.21 10.49 -12.20
C ARG A 207 8.11 9.01 -11.81
N ALA A 208 7.68 8.72 -10.59
CA ALA A 208 7.45 7.38 -10.07
C ALA A 208 6.25 7.40 -9.12
N MET A 209 5.46 6.32 -9.12
CA MET A 209 4.25 6.19 -8.32
C MET A 209 4.21 4.85 -7.59
N ILE A 210 3.80 4.87 -6.32
CA ILE A 210 3.48 3.68 -5.52
C ILE A 210 2.01 3.73 -5.14
N ILE A 211 1.29 2.64 -5.41
CA ILE A 211 -0.08 2.42 -4.93
C ILE A 211 0.02 1.60 -3.65
N GLU A 212 -0.60 2.06 -2.56
CA GLU A 212 -0.80 1.27 -1.35
C GLU A 212 -2.29 1.13 -1.02
N ALA A 213 -2.82 -0.06 -1.31
CA ALA A 213 -4.23 -0.38 -1.16
C ALA A 213 -4.44 -1.26 0.08
N HIS A 214 -5.24 -0.76 1.02
CA HIS A 214 -5.62 -1.48 2.24
C HIS A 214 -6.99 -2.17 2.06
N GLU A 215 -7.12 -3.40 2.57
CA GLU A 215 -8.36 -4.19 2.62
C GLU A 215 -9.07 -4.43 1.27
N ALA A 216 -8.35 -4.25 0.16
CA ALA A 216 -8.84 -4.46 -1.20
C ALA A 216 -9.47 -5.85 -1.38
N ARG A 217 -10.66 -5.91 -1.98
CA ARG A 217 -11.38 -7.17 -2.28
C ARG A 217 -11.09 -7.70 -3.68
N LYS A 218 -10.59 -6.86 -4.59
CA LYS A 218 -10.21 -7.22 -5.97
C LYS A 218 -9.06 -6.34 -6.46
N ILE A 219 -8.36 -6.81 -7.48
CA ILE A 219 -7.40 -6.05 -8.28
C ILE A 219 -7.77 -6.18 -9.76
N ASN A 220 -7.73 -5.06 -10.49
CA ASN A 220 -7.84 -5.03 -11.95
C ASN A 220 -6.48 -4.59 -12.52
N ALA A 221 -5.49 -5.48 -12.44
CA ALA A 221 -4.12 -5.22 -12.89
C ALA A 221 -4.05 -4.74 -14.35
N SER A 222 -4.93 -5.24 -15.22
CA SER A 222 -5.03 -4.85 -16.64
C SER A 222 -5.30 -3.35 -16.85
N SER A 223 -6.00 -2.70 -15.90
CA SER A 223 -6.33 -1.27 -16.01
C SER A 223 -5.11 -0.35 -15.94
N PHE A 224 -3.99 -0.84 -15.41
CA PHE A 224 -2.75 -0.07 -15.28
C PHE A 224 -1.85 -0.14 -16.53
N ILE A 225 -2.25 -0.82 -17.62
CA ILE A 225 -1.42 -1.08 -18.81
C ILE A 225 -0.67 0.14 -19.40
N ASN A 226 -1.19 1.36 -19.22
CA ASN A 226 -0.58 2.61 -19.70
C ASN A 226 0.30 3.35 -18.68
N TYR A 227 0.48 2.83 -17.46
CA TYR A 227 1.10 3.52 -16.33
C TYR A 227 2.64 3.38 -16.36
N ARG A 228 3.28 4.16 -17.24
CA ARG A 228 4.75 4.17 -17.44
C ARG A 228 5.57 4.60 -16.22
N ASN A 229 4.92 5.10 -15.17
CA ASN A 229 5.50 5.58 -13.91
C ASN A 229 5.08 4.75 -12.69
N LEU A 230 4.19 3.76 -12.82
CA LEU A 230 3.84 2.87 -11.72
C LEU A 230 5.07 2.02 -11.37
N TYR A 231 5.65 2.31 -10.21
CA TYR A 231 6.92 1.80 -9.72
C TYR A 231 6.73 0.72 -8.65
N GLY A 232 5.68 0.84 -7.84
CA GLY A 232 5.36 -0.13 -6.79
C GLY A 232 3.87 -0.34 -6.55
N VAL A 233 3.51 -1.57 -6.17
CA VAL A 233 2.15 -1.94 -5.74
C VAL A 233 2.22 -2.66 -4.40
N HIS A 234 1.67 -2.04 -3.36
CA HIS A 234 1.60 -2.56 -2.00
C HIS A 234 0.13 -2.92 -1.71
N LEU A 235 -0.14 -4.18 -1.35
CA LEU A 235 -1.47 -4.69 -1.05
C LEU A 235 -1.51 -5.15 0.41
N ILE A 236 -2.16 -4.34 1.26
CA ILE A 236 -2.15 -4.48 2.71
C ILE A 236 -3.45 -5.14 3.19
N ARG A 237 -3.36 -6.33 3.81
CA ARG A 237 -4.50 -7.16 4.23
C ARG A 237 -5.61 -7.32 3.15
N PRO A 238 -5.28 -7.62 1.89
CA PRO A 238 -6.28 -7.81 0.83
C PRO A 238 -7.22 -8.98 1.18
N ASN A 239 -8.52 -8.75 1.03
CA ASN A 239 -9.60 -9.70 1.30
C ASN A 239 -9.96 -10.49 0.04
N PHE A 240 -8.93 -11.12 -0.57
CA PHE A 240 -9.05 -12.09 -1.65
C PHE A 240 -7.81 -12.99 -1.74
N PHE A 241 -7.96 -14.15 -2.36
CA PHE A 241 -6.87 -15.09 -2.60
C PHE A 241 -6.12 -14.74 -3.89
N PHE A 242 -4.78 -14.73 -3.84
CA PHE A 242 -3.98 -14.55 -5.05
C PHE A 242 -3.91 -15.84 -5.85
N ASP A 243 -4.02 -15.71 -7.17
CA ASP A 243 -3.98 -16.76 -8.17
C ASP A 243 -3.15 -16.31 -9.39
N ASN A 244 -3.02 -17.18 -10.39
CA ASN A 244 -2.24 -16.91 -11.60
C ASN A 244 -2.83 -15.82 -12.53
N ARG A 245 -3.98 -15.21 -12.19
CA ARG A 245 -4.59 -14.07 -12.91
C ARG A 245 -4.55 -12.76 -12.13
N SER A 246 -4.23 -12.81 -10.83
CA SER A 246 -4.31 -11.67 -9.92
C SER A 246 -3.38 -10.50 -10.31
N PHE A 247 -2.34 -10.77 -11.09
CA PHE A 247 -1.44 -9.74 -11.67
C PHE A 247 -1.49 -9.65 -13.21
N ASP A 248 -2.52 -10.19 -13.87
CA ASP A 248 -2.62 -10.09 -15.33
C ASP A 248 -2.77 -8.63 -15.80
N GLY A 249 -1.79 -8.17 -16.56
CA GLY A 249 -1.55 -6.77 -16.91
C GLY A 249 -0.15 -6.29 -16.48
N PHE A 250 0.42 -6.85 -15.41
CA PHE A 250 1.73 -6.44 -14.89
C PHE A 250 2.87 -6.74 -15.87
N GLN A 251 2.69 -7.68 -16.81
CA GLN A 251 3.65 -7.97 -17.89
C GLN A 251 3.94 -6.75 -18.79
N PHE A 252 3.02 -5.77 -18.82
CA PHE A 252 3.14 -4.53 -19.59
C PHE A 252 3.72 -3.36 -18.77
N LEU A 253 3.77 -3.47 -17.44
CA LEU A 253 4.27 -2.43 -16.55
C LEU A 253 5.81 -2.41 -16.52
N THR A 254 6.42 -1.81 -17.55
CA THR A 254 7.89 -1.77 -17.73
C THR A 254 8.67 -1.11 -16.59
N SER A 255 8.00 -0.37 -15.72
CA SER A 255 8.59 0.42 -14.62
C SER A 255 8.26 -0.13 -13.23
N LEU A 256 7.45 -1.19 -13.12
CA LEU A 256 7.07 -1.80 -11.85
C LEU A 256 8.24 -2.63 -11.31
N GLU A 257 8.93 -2.11 -10.29
CA GLU A 257 10.06 -2.78 -9.66
C GLU A 257 9.74 -3.40 -8.30
N THR A 258 8.74 -2.88 -7.58
CA THR A 258 8.44 -3.32 -6.20
C THR A 258 7.02 -3.86 -6.01
N ILE A 259 6.89 -4.98 -5.31
CA ILE A 259 5.60 -5.45 -4.79
C ILE A 259 5.73 -5.71 -3.28
N GLU A 260 4.72 -5.32 -2.51
CA GLU A 260 4.56 -5.71 -1.12
C GLU A 260 3.19 -6.38 -0.94
N LEU A 261 3.15 -7.62 -0.45
CA LEU A 261 1.91 -8.37 -0.20
C LEU A 261 1.79 -8.75 1.27
N ASP A 262 0.88 -8.11 1.99
CA ASP A 262 0.45 -8.54 3.33
C ASP A 262 -0.80 -9.43 3.23
N ALA A 263 -0.73 -10.43 2.35
CA ALA A 263 -1.84 -11.27 1.93
C ALA A 263 -1.80 -12.65 2.60
N GLU A 264 -2.96 -13.15 3.03
CA GLU A 264 -3.08 -14.43 3.77
C GLU A 264 -2.60 -15.63 2.96
N THR A 265 -3.01 -15.73 1.69
CA THR A 265 -2.78 -16.89 0.83
C THR A 265 -2.28 -16.47 -0.56
N LEU A 266 -1.12 -17.02 -0.94
CA LEU A 266 -0.60 -17.00 -2.31
C LEU A 266 -0.67 -18.42 -2.90
N LYS A 267 -1.32 -18.55 -4.06
CA LYS A 267 -1.45 -19.82 -4.80
C LYS A 267 -0.39 -19.93 -5.91
N ASP A 268 -0.33 -21.10 -6.54
CA ASP A 268 0.66 -21.42 -7.56
C ASP A 268 0.62 -20.43 -8.73
N HIS A 269 1.81 -20.03 -9.15
CA HIS A 269 2.04 -19.11 -10.28
C HIS A 269 1.43 -17.71 -10.11
N THR A 270 1.15 -17.28 -8.87
CA THR A 270 0.72 -15.90 -8.54
C THR A 270 1.53 -14.82 -9.29
N PHE A 271 2.87 -14.94 -9.31
CA PHE A 271 3.75 -13.95 -9.96
C PHE A 271 4.08 -14.23 -11.44
N GLN A 272 3.38 -15.16 -12.12
CA GLN A 272 3.62 -15.48 -13.54
C GLN A 272 3.55 -14.25 -14.46
N HIS A 273 2.69 -13.28 -14.12
CA HIS A 273 2.51 -12.03 -14.84
C HIS A 273 3.35 -10.86 -14.28
N ALA A 274 4.08 -11.07 -13.18
CA ALA A 274 4.86 -10.07 -12.45
C ALA A 274 6.38 -10.38 -12.42
N SER A 275 6.87 -11.24 -13.32
CA SER A 275 8.24 -11.80 -13.28
C SER A 275 9.39 -10.79 -13.31
N ARG A 276 9.14 -9.55 -13.74
CA ARG A 276 10.16 -8.48 -13.85
C ARG A 276 10.45 -7.72 -12.55
N ILE A 277 9.72 -7.99 -11.46
CA ILE A 277 9.93 -7.27 -10.20
C ILE A 277 11.31 -7.53 -9.60
N ARG A 278 11.88 -6.48 -8.99
CA ARG A 278 13.22 -6.46 -8.39
C ARG A 278 13.20 -6.54 -6.88
N SER A 279 12.09 -6.13 -6.24
CA SER A 279 11.86 -6.26 -4.81
C SER A 279 10.50 -6.85 -4.52
N LEU A 280 10.46 -7.90 -3.70
CA LEU A 280 9.23 -8.48 -3.16
C LEU A 280 9.32 -8.47 -1.63
N THR A 281 8.32 -7.86 -0.99
CA THR A 281 8.11 -7.91 0.46
C THR A 281 6.91 -8.79 0.78
N LEU A 282 7.07 -9.74 1.68
CA LEU A 282 5.96 -10.50 2.27
C LEU A 282 5.61 -9.93 3.64
N GLY A 283 4.32 -9.72 3.90
CA GLY A 283 3.81 -9.09 5.12
C GLY A 283 3.53 -10.07 6.26
N GLN A 284 3.24 -9.51 7.42
CA GLN A 284 2.94 -10.23 8.67
C GLN A 284 1.73 -11.14 8.60
N ASN A 285 0.77 -10.86 7.71
CA ASN A 285 -0.49 -11.62 7.59
C ASN A 285 -0.39 -12.82 6.65
N THR A 286 0.76 -13.08 6.00
CA THR A 286 0.94 -14.29 5.20
C THR A 286 0.85 -15.55 6.06
N ARG A 287 0.03 -16.51 5.64
CA ARG A 287 -0.21 -17.81 6.31
C ARG A 287 0.09 -18.98 5.38
N HIS A 288 -0.39 -18.88 4.13
CA HIS A 288 -0.38 -19.97 3.16
C HIS A 288 0.38 -19.62 1.89
N LEU A 289 1.44 -20.39 1.64
CA LEU A 289 2.23 -20.44 0.42
C LEU A 289 2.13 -21.85 -0.17
N THR A 290 1.70 -21.98 -1.41
CA THR A 290 1.79 -23.23 -2.20
C THR A 290 3.17 -23.40 -2.84
N GLU A 291 3.53 -24.61 -3.25
CA GLU A 291 4.88 -24.97 -3.73
C GLU A 291 5.42 -24.04 -4.84
N HIS A 292 4.56 -23.63 -5.78
CA HIS A 292 4.93 -22.76 -6.91
C HIS A 292 4.39 -21.32 -6.76
N SER A 293 4.03 -20.90 -5.55
CA SER A 293 3.52 -19.54 -5.28
C SER A 293 4.56 -18.44 -5.50
N LEU A 294 5.85 -18.73 -5.29
CA LEU A 294 6.98 -17.81 -5.45
C LEU A 294 7.82 -18.05 -6.73
N ASP A 295 7.35 -18.93 -7.63
CA ASP A 295 8.02 -19.15 -8.92
C ASP A 295 7.79 -17.99 -9.92
N HIS A 296 8.59 -17.96 -10.99
CA HIS A 296 8.69 -16.88 -12.00
C HIS A 296 9.30 -15.56 -11.50
N LEU A 297 9.79 -15.51 -10.26
CA LEU A 297 10.49 -14.36 -9.66
C LEU A 297 11.99 -14.32 -10.03
N ASP A 298 12.30 -14.47 -11.32
CA ASP A 298 13.67 -14.73 -11.79
C ASP A 298 14.57 -13.47 -11.80
N TYR A 299 13.98 -12.28 -11.80
CA TYR A 299 14.69 -10.98 -11.82
C TYR A 299 14.81 -10.32 -10.43
N LEU A 300 14.48 -11.07 -9.37
CA LEU A 300 14.41 -10.55 -8.02
C LEU A 300 15.83 -10.23 -7.47
N THR A 301 16.03 -8.99 -7.02
CA THR A 301 17.29 -8.51 -6.41
C THR A 301 17.19 -8.33 -4.90
N ARG A 302 15.97 -8.24 -4.36
CA ARG A 302 15.65 -8.17 -2.94
C ARG A 302 14.42 -9.03 -2.63
N PHE A 303 14.57 -9.92 -1.66
CA PHE A 303 13.46 -10.66 -1.06
C PHE A 303 13.39 -10.30 0.42
N ASP A 304 12.27 -9.71 0.83
CA ASP A 304 12.07 -9.19 2.18
C ASP A 304 10.96 -9.97 2.88
N ALA A 305 11.35 -11.01 3.62
CA ALA A 305 10.45 -11.79 4.46
C ALA A 305 10.44 -11.28 5.91
N SER A 306 11.08 -10.14 6.22
CA SER A 306 11.37 -9.72 7.61
C SER A 306 10.13 -9.40 8.46
N LYS A 307 8.97 -9.23 7.84
CA LYS A 307 7.67 -9.05 8.51
C LYS A 307 6.94 -10.38 8.77
N VAL A 308 7.34 -11.48 8.12
CA VAL A 308 6.72 -12.80 8.26
C VAL A 308 7.24 -13.47 9.52
N THR A 309 6.33 -13.90 10.42
CA THR A 309 6.65 -14.78 11.54
C THR A 309 6.42 -16.23 11.12
N LEU A 310 7.46 -17.07 11.17
CA LEU A 310 7.40 -18.48 10.78
C LEU A 310 6.32 -19.26 11.52
N ASP A 311 6.17 -19.02 12.83
CA ASP A 311 5.20 -19.70 13.69
C ASP A 311 3.75 -19.53 13.19
N GLN A 312 3.46 -18.39 12.54
CA GLN A 312 2.14 -18.04 12.01
C GLN A 312 1.88 -18.64 10.60
N LEU A 313 2.91 -19.14 9.90
CA LEU A 313 2.76 -19.87 8.63
C LEU A 313 2.30 -21.32 8.89
N TYR A 314 1.48 -21.84 7.97
CA TYR A 314 1.17 -23.28 7.94
C TYR A 314 2.46 -24.12 7.75
N PRO A 315 2.55 -25.34 8.33
CA PRO A 315 3.78 -26.15 8.31
C PRO A 315 4.34 -26.42 6.91
N THR A 316 3.46 -26.65 5.93
CA THR A 316 3.81 -26.78 4.50
C THR A 316 4.44 -25.51 3.96
N SER A 317 3.83 -24.35 4.23
CA SER A 317 4.25 -23.03 3.74
C SER A 317 5.59 -22.58 4.33
N ARG A 318 5.91 -22.96 5.57
CA ARG A 318 7.27 -22.76 6.13
C ARG A 318 8.33 -23.53 5.30
N CYS A 319 8.01 -24.74 4.87
CA CYS A 319 8.89 -25.55 4.03
C CYS A 319 9.05 -24.98 2.60
N VAL A 320 7.96 -24.46 2.02
CA VAL A 320 8.00 -23.75 0.72
C VAL A 320 8.93 -22.54 0.80
N LEU A 321 8.80 -21.71 1.84
CA LEU A 321 9.65 -20.54 2.05
C LEU A 321 11.13 -20.93 2.19
N ALA A 322 11.42 -22.00 2.96
CA ALA A 322 12.77 -22.53 3.11
C ALA A 322 13.37 -23.03 1.78
N ARG A 323 12.60 -23.79 0.98
CA ARG A 323 13.02 -24.25 -0.35
C ARG A 323 13.26 -23.09 -1.31
N TYR A 324 12.43 -22.05 -1.26
CA TYR A 324 12.60 -20.86 -2.09
C TYR A 324 13.89 -20.12 -1.76
N ILE A 325 14.19 -19.89 -0.47
CA ILE A 325 15.43 -19.23 -0.05
C ILE A 325 16.65 -20.09 -0.40
N GLU A 326 16.60 -21.42 -0.19
CA GLU A 326 17.67 -22.35 -0.56
C GLU A 326 17.93 -22.38 -2.09
N LYS A 327 16.85 -22.40 -2.88
CA LYS A 327 16.90 -22.29 -4.36
C LYS A 327 17.58 -20.99 -4.76
N GLN A 328 17.14 -19.86 -4.20
CA GLN A 328 17.63 -18.54 -4.59
C GLN A 328 19.09 -18.28 -4.15
N GLN A 329 19.54 -18.79 -3.01
CA GLN A 329 20.97 -18.70 -2.66
C GLN A 329 21.87 -19.48 -3.63
N LYS A 330 21.35 -20.53 -4.29
CA LYS A 330 22.08 -21.28 -5.32
C LYS A 330 21.99 -20.66 -6.71
N THR A 331 20.87 -20.01 -7.07
CA THR A 331 20.65 -19.44 -8.41
C THR A 331 21.02 -17.96 -8.52
N ASN A 332 20.91 -17.20 -7.43
CA ASN A 332 21.14 -15.75 -7.37
C ASN A 332 21.75 -15.36 -6.00
N PRO A 333 23.01 -15.73 -5.73
CA PRO A 333 23.69 -15.39 -4.46
C PRO A 333 23.89 -13.88 -4.25
N SER A 334 23.68 -13.06 -5.29
CA SER A 334 23.62 -11.60 -5.20
C SER A 334 22.31 -11.03 -4.64
N MET A 335 21.27 -11.86 -4.45
CA MET A 335 19.98 -11.38 -3.96
C MET A 335 20.04 -11.02 -2.47
N ILE A 336 19.60 -9.80 -2.14
CA ILE A 336 19.50 -9.34 -0.74
C ILE A 336 18.30 -10.03 -0.09
N ILE A 337 18.55 -11.00 0.80
CA ILE A 337 17.51 -11.70 1.56
C ILE A 337 17.46 -11.19 3.00
N LEU A 338 16.30 -10.66 3.39
CA LEU A 338 15.97 -10.39 4.79
C LEU A 338 15.08 -11.54 5.31
N PRO A 339 15.54 -12.32 6.31
CA PRO A 339 14.89 -13.55 6.75
C PRO A 339 13.60 -13.27 7.54
N PRO A 340 12.67 -14.25 7.60
CA PRO A 340 11.52 -14.19 8.48
C PRO A 340 11.92 -14.30 9.95
N GLN A 341 11.04 -13.86 10.84
CA GLN A 341 11.19 -13.98 12.29
C GLN A 341 10.69 -15.34 12.80
N ALA A 342 11.08 -15.70 14.03
CA ALA A 342 10.42 -16.74 14.82
C ALA A 342 10.24 -16.26 16.27
N GLU A 343 9.06 -16.51 16.84
CA GLU A 343 8.75 -16.28 18.26
C GLU A 343 9.26 -17.45 19.13
N TYR A 344 9.28 -18.66 18.56
CA TYR A 344 9.67 -19.90 19.23
C TYR A 344 10.83 -20.61 18.50
N CYS A 345 11.28 -21.73 19.05
CA CYS A 345 12.35 -22.52 18.46
C CYS A 345 11.87 -23.30 17.21
N ASP A 346 11.78 -22.63 16.07
CA ASP A 346 11.59 -23.27 14.77
C ASP A 346 12.95 -23.59 14.13
N CYS A 347 13.18 -24.88 13.84
CA CYS A 347 14.40 -25.34 13.19
C CYS A 347 14.52 -24.94 11.71
N ILE A 348 13.45 -24.44 11.10
CA ILE A 348 13.47 -23.77 9.79
C ILE A 348 14.14 -22.39 9.90
N HIS A 349 13.98 -21.68 11.02
CA HIS A 349 14.62 -20.37 11.24
C HIS A 349 16.16 -20.50 11.27
N ASP A 350 16.67 -21.42 12.09
CA ASP A 350 18.10 -21.74 12.19
C ASP A 350 18.69 -22.20 10.84
N PHE A 351 17.95 -23.01 10.07
CA PHE A 351 18.33 -23.37 8.70
C PHE A 351 18.42 -22.12 7.80
N ILE A 352 17.38 -21.27 7.76
CA ILE A 352 17.34 -20.06 6.93
C ILE A 352 18.47 -19.09 7.31
N LEU A 353 18.74 -18.88 8.59
CA LEU A 353 19.85 -18.02 9.02
C LEU A 353 21.21 -18.59 8.57
N THR A 354 21.41 -19.90 8.74
CA THR A 354 22.68 -20.55 8.39
C THR A 354 22.97 -20.54 6.89
N ILE A 355 21.96 -20.74 6.02
CA ILE A 355 22.14 -20.62 4.56
C ILE A 355 22.26 -19.16 4.07
N LEU A 356 22.17 -18.18 4.96
CA LEU A 356 22.37 -16.74 4.69
C LEU A 356 23.65 -16.20 5.35
N ASP A 357 24.55 -17.09 5.80
CA ASP A 357 25.76 -16.79 6.59
C ASP A 357 25.50 -15.93 7.84
N LYS A 358 24.26 -15.95 8.35
CA LYS A 358 23.84 -15.24 9.57
C LYS A 358 23.91 -16.23 10.72
N LYS A 359 24.67 -15.88 11.76
CA LYS A 359 24.74 -16.72 12.97
C LYS A 359 23.37 -16.72 13.67
N PRO A 360 22.71 -17.87 13.85
CA PRO A 360 21.63 -17.98 14.81
C PRO A 360 22.16 -17.74 16.22
N ASP A 361 21.27 -17.35 17.14
CA ASP A 361 21.60 -17.39 18.56
C ASP A 361 22.01 -18.81 18.95
N GLN A 362 23.15 -18.95 19.62
CA GLN A 362 23.73 -20.28 19.88
C GLN A 362 22.77 -21.17 20.69
N SER A 363 22.00 -20.57 21.60
CA SER A 363 20.95 -21.24 22.38
C SER A 363 19.74 -21.74 21.55
N TYR A 364 19.52 -21.23 20.33
CA TYR A 364 18.57 -21.82 19.38
C TYR A 364 19.21 -23.01 18.65
N SER A 365 20.43 -22.83 18.12
CA SER A 365 21.13 -23.85 17.35
C SER A 365 21.41 -25.12 18.18
N ASP A 366 21.81 -24.96 19.45
CA ASP A 366 22.01 -26.06 20.41
C ASP A 366 20.72 -26.87 20.62
N ARG A 367 19.60 -26.19 20.94
CA ARG A 367 18.30 -26.86 21.17
C ARG A 367 17.75 -27.55 19.93
N CYS A 368 18.02 -27.00 18.75
CA CYS A 368 17.65 -27.60 17.47
C CYS A 368 18.60 -28.72 17.02
N SER A 369 19.75 -28.88 17.67
CA SER A 369 20.69 -29.99 17.45
C SER A 369 20.42 -31.19 18.38
N ASP A 370 19.81 -30.94 19.55
CA ASP A 370 19.40 -31.98 20.49
C ASP A 370 18.09 -32.67 20.06
N ASN A 371 18.23 -33.78 19.35
CA ASN A 371 17.12 -34.64 18.91
C ASN A 371 16.27 -35.25 20.06
N GLN A 372 16.64 -35.06 21.34
CA GLN A 372 15.85 -35.55 22.49
C GLN A 372 15.02 -34.44 23.17
N GLN A 373 15.15 -33.17 22.79
CA GLN A 373 14.33 -32.10 23.36
C GLN A 373 13.09 -31.80 22.50
N GLU A 374 11.92 -32.15 23.02
CA GLU A 374 10.57 -31.87 22.46
C GLU A 374 10.23 -30.36 22.31
N ARG A 375 11.19 -29.45 22.52
CA ARG A 375 11.00 -28.00 22.67
C ARG A 375 11.25 -27.19 21.41
N CYS A 376 11.76 -27.80 20.35
CA CYS A 376 11.90 -27.18 19.04
C CYS A 376 11.10 -28.00 18.03
N GLN A 377 10.35 -27.35 17.14
CA GLN A 377 9.57 -28.07 16.14
C GLN A 377 10.52 -28.65 15.08
N LEU A 378 10.79 -29.96 15.19
CA LEU A 378 11.51 -30.72 14.16
C LEU A 378 10.68 -30.73 12.88
N SER A 379 11.02 -29.80 11.99
CA SER A 379 10.30 -29.54 10.75
C SER A 379 10.10 -30.82 9.94
N GLU A 380 8.89 -31.01 9.42
CA GLU A 380 8.61 -32.06 8.43
C GLU A 380 9.40 -31.86 7.13
N CYS A 381 9.94 -30.65 6.90
CA CYS A 381 10.63 -30.25 5.69
C CYS A 381 11.92 -31.03 5.43
N ASN A 382 11.90 -31.87 4.39
CA ASN A 382 13.01 -32.75 4.04
C ASN A 382 14.36 -32.05 3.82
N ILE A 383 14.40 -30.80 3.33
CA ILE A 383 15.66 -30.06 3.18
C ILE A 383 16.29 -29.69 4.53
N VAL A 384 15.48 -29.33 5.53
CA VAL A 384 15.95 -29.03 6.90
C VAL A 384 16.40 -30.31 7.61
N LYS A 385 15.65 -31.41 7.42
CA LYS A 385 16.05 -32.75 7.90
C LYS A 385 17.41 -33.16 7.31
N ASN A 386 17.59 -33.05 5.99
CA ASN A 386 18.82 -33.41 5.29
C ASN A 386 20.01 -32.50 5.66
N PHE A 387 19.75 -31.23 6.00
CA PHE A 387 20.78 -30.29 6.46
C PHE A 387 21.30 -30.64 7.86
N ARG A 388 20.39 -30.96 8.80
CA ARG A 388 20.71 -31.30 10.21
C ARG A 388 21.24 -32.71 10.38
N LEU A 389 20.63 -33.66 9.67
CA LEU A 389 21.01 -35.05 9.61
C LEU A 389 21.51 -35.32 8.18
N PRO A 390 22.70 -34.81 7.80
CA PRO A 390 23.32 -35.18 6.54
C PRO A 390 23.48 -36.69 6.57
N LEU A 391 22.69 -37.38 5.74
CA LEU A 391 22.63 -38.84 5.69
C LEU A 391 24.06 -39.36 5.67
N LYS A 392 24.48 -40.03 6.76
CA LYS A 392 25.83 -40.60 6.88
C LYS A 392 26.01 -41.47 5.66
N LYS A 393 26.77 -40.94 4.69
CA LYS A 393 26.99 -41.57 3.40
C LYS A 393 27.45 -42.97 3.73
N LYS A 394 26.74 -44.00 3.26
CA LYS A 394 27.19 -45.38 3.47
C LYS A 394 28.60 -45.42 2.92
N ILE A 395 29.57 -45.58 3.83
CA ILE A 395 30.93 -45.90 3.44
C ILE A 395 30.77 -47.34 2.97
N ASP A 396 30.62 -47.53 1.67
CA ASP A 396 30.54 -48.85 1.09
C ASP A 396 31.84 -49.57 1.46
N HIS A 397 31.73 -50.45 2.45
CA HIS A 397 32.85 -51.28 2.89
C HIS A 397 33.02 -52.36 1.81
N GLU A 398 33.72 -51.98 0.73
CA GLU A 398 34.35 -52.95 -0.14
C GLU A 398 35.12 -53.94 0.75
N GLN A 399 34.88 -55.22 0.51
CA GLN A 399 35.24 -56.26 1.45
C GLN A 399 36.76 -56.45 1.46
N ILE A 400 37.46 -55.80 2.40
CA ILE A 400 38.79 -56.23 2.80
C ILE A 400 38.61 -57.54 3.57
N VAL A 401 38.58 -58.65 2.83
CA VAL A 401 38.54 -60.01 3.36
C VAL A 401 39.89 -60.29 4.03
N VAL A 402 39.99 -59.98 5.32
CA VAL A 402 41.05 -60.50 6.19
C VAL A 402 40.56 -61.83 6.74
N SER A 403 41.00 -62.92 6.13
CA SER A 403 40.88 -64.26 6.69
C SER A 403 41.69 -64.36 7.99
N LEU A 404 41.06 -64.84 9.06
CA LEU A 404 41.72 -65.22 10.30
C LEU A 404 41.00 -66.44 10.87
N ASP A 405 41.79 -67.46 11.24
CA ASP A 405 41.31 -68.83 11.42
C ASP A 405 40.67 -69.13 12.79
N GLU A 406 40.01 -70.29 12.78
CA GLU A 406 39.46 -71.12 13.85
C GLU A 406 39.87 -70.83 15.31
N GLY A 407 38.86 -70.83 16.21
CA GLY A 407 39.02 -70.74 17.66
C GLY A 407 37.86 -71.41 18.41
N ILE A 408 37.75 -72.74 18.29
CA ILE A 408 36.62 -73.54 18.79
C ILE A 408 36.63 -73.66 20.33
N ILE A 409 35.52 -73.32 20.99
CA ILE A 409 35.06 -73.95 22.24
C ILE A 409 33.52 -74.07 22.21
N ASP A 410 33.00 -75.30 22.36
CA ASP A 410 31.58 -75.59 22.55
C ASP A 410 31.08 -75.30 23.97
N THR A 411 29.83 -74.89 24.13
CA THR A 411 28.78 -75.77 24.71
C THR A 411 27.37 -75.12 24.67
N PRO A 412 26.28 -75.92 24.62
CA PRO A 412 24.92 -75.42 24.36
C PRO A 412 24.03 -75.38 25.60
N TYR A 413 22.90 -74.65 25.53
CA TYR A 413 21.65 -75.07 26.17
C TYR A 413 20.41 -74.55 25.42
N ASN A 414 19.44 -75.44 25.19
CA ASN A 414 18.09 -75.07 24.73
C ASN A 414 17.24 -74.59 25.91
N LEU A 415 16.31 -73.65 25.67
CA LEU A 415 14.88 -73.83 25.99
C LEU A 415 14.01 -72.66 25.44
N TYR A 416 13.11 -72.95 24.51
CA TYR A 416 11.74 -72.40 24.52
C TYR A 416 10.90 -73.30 25.44
N PRO A 417 9.86 -72.84 26.15
CA PRO A 417 8.72 -72.06 25.64
C PRO A 417 8.35 -70.86 26.59
N THR A 418 7.21 -70.18 26.56
CA THR A 418 5.89 -70.34 25.89
C THR A 418 5.25 -68.97 25.65
N GLU A 419 4.17 -68.90 24.89
CA GLU A 419 3.19 -67.80 24.96
C GLU A 419 2.55 -67.74 26.36
N ASP A 420 2.27 -66.54 26.88
CA ASP A 420 1.15 -66.31 27.81
C ASP A 420 0.69 -64.84 27.78
N ASP A 421 -0.61 -64.60 28.00
CA ASP A 421 -1.27 -63.30 27.81
C ASP A 421 -1.29 -62.45 29.09
N ARG A 422 -0.65 -61.27 29.03
CA ARG A 422 -0.87 -60.18 30.00
C ARG A 422 -0.97 -58.80 29.37
N THR A 423 -2.16 -58.51 28.85
CA THR A 423 -2.65 -57.14 28.67
C THR A 423 -2.59 -56.34 29.99
N THR A 424 -1.67 -55.37 30.13
CA THR A 424 -1.68 -54.44 31.28
C THR A 424 -1.13 -53.04 30.95
N THR A 425 -2.05 -52.13 30.65
CA THR A 425 -1.99 -50.67 30.85
C THR A 425 -0.67 -49.91 30.61
N HIS A 426 -0.69 -48.98 29.65
CA HIS A 426 -0.30 -47.59 29.94
C HIS A 426 -1.26 -46.61 29.25
N ARG A 427 -1.47 -45.44 29.88
CA ARG A 427 -2.53 -44.48 29.49
C ARG A 427 -2.12 -43.63 28.29
N ILE A 428 -3.00 -43.49 27.31
CA ILE A 428 -2.97 -42.40 26.33
C ILE A 428 -3.55 -41.13 27.01
N PRO A 429 -2.82 -40.01 27.09
CA PRO A 429 -3.39 -38.74 27.55
C PRO A 429 -4.23 -38.11 26.43
N SER A 430 -5.56 -38.21 26.54
CA SER A 430 -6.46 -37.44 25.68
C SER A 430 -6.37 -35.96 26.01
N TYR A 431 -5.72 -35.18 25.14
CA TYR A 431 -5.64 -33.73 25.27
C TYR A 431 -6.96 -33.08 24.83
N VAL A 432 -7.81 -32.77 25.80
CA VAL A 432 -9.01 -31.97 25.60
C VAL A 432 -8.63 -30.50 25.41
N HIS A 433 -8.94 -29.92 24.24
CA HIS A 433 -8.82 -28.48 24.02
C HIS A 433 -9.74 -27.71 24.99
N ARG A 434 -9.16 -27.03 25.98
CA ARG A 434 -9.86 -25.97 26.71
C ARG A 434 -9.83 -24.70 25.87
N HIS A 435 -10.89 -24.49 25.08
CA HIS A 435 -11.24 -23.14 24.65
C HIS A 435 -11.70 -22.32 25.87
N PRO A 436 -11.40 -21.00 25.94
CA PRO A 436 -12.10 -20.11 26.85
C PRO A 436 -13.60 -20.08 26.49
N ALA A 437 -14.46 -19.91 27.49
CA ALA A 437 -15.91 -19.91 27.27
C ALA A 437 -16.34 -18.70 26.42
N VAL A 438 -17.19 -18.95 25.42
CA VAL A 438 -17.96 -17.93 24.71
C VAL A 438 -19.37 -17.98 25.28
N ASP A 439 -19.74 -16.99 26.09
CA ASP A 439 -21.09 -16.90 26.68
C ASP A 439 -22.13 -16.52 25.62
N HIS A 440 -22.69 -17.53 24.96
CA HIS A 440 -23.85 -17.37 24.08
C HIS A 440 -25.16 -17.38 24.90
N SER A 441 -25.48 -16.27 25.54
CA SER A 441 -26.81 -16.05 26.14
C SER A 441 -27.86 -15.79 25.04
N SER A 442 -28.46 -16.86 24.51
CA SER A 442 -29.57 -16.76 23.54
C SER A 442 -30.86 -16.27 24.22
N HIS A 443 -31.39 -15.12 23.81
CA HIS A 443 -32.74 -14.70 24.20
C HIS A 443 -33.54 -14.14 23.01
N THR A 444 -34.43 -15.00 22.50
CA THR A 444 -35.78 -14.71 21.96
C THR A 444 -36.11 -13.28 21.49
N ASP A 445 -36.38 -13.12 20.20
CA ASP A 445 -37.08 -11.96 19.65
C ASP A 445 -38.51 -11.84 20.19
N THR A 446 -38.87 -10.72 20.83
CA THR A 446 -40.26 -10.24 20.91
C THR A 446 -40.34 -8.73 21.17
N GLN A 447 -40.88 -8.00 20.19
CA GLN A 447 -41.57 -6.69 20.25
C GLN A 447 -40.98 -5.45 20.97
N ASP A 448 -41.07 -4.33 20.25
CA ASP A 448 -41.55 -3.00 20.69
C ASP A 448 -41.12 -2.43 22.05
N SER A 449 -40.29 -1.37 22.01
CA SER A 449 -40.72 -0.04 22.50
C SER A 449 -39.81 1.11 22.09
N GLN A 450 -40.38 2.31 22.09
CA GLN A 450 -39.72 3.59 21.86
C GLN A 450 -39.15 4.15 23.18
N THR A 451 -37.97 4.79 23.13
CA THR A 451 -37.62 5.94 23.99
C THR A 451 -36.56 6.76 23.25
N SER A 452 -36.83 7.99 22.80
CA SER A 452 -37.04 9.24 23.58
C SER A 452 -35.71 9.88 24.01
N ALA A 453 -35.27 10.88 23.25
CA ALA A 453 -34.25 11.82 23.69
C ALA A 453 -34.84 12.80 24.70
N LEU A 454 -34.08 13.19 25.73
CA LEU A 454 -34.51 14.26 26.64
C LEU A 454 -34.42 15.62 25.96
N ILE A 455 -35.52 16.36 25.98
CA ILE A 455 -35.57 17.80 25.74
C ILE A 455 -35.72 18.47 27.11
N ALA A 456 -34.88 19.47 27.39
CA ALA A 456 -35.04 20.32 28.56
C ALA A 456 -36.13 21.37 28.29
N ASN A 457 -37.12 21.47 29.19
CA ASN A 457 -38.14 22.51 29.14
C ASN A 457 -37.77 23.65 30.10
N GLU A 458 -37.90 24.89 29.63
CA GLU A 458 -37.89 26.10 30.46
C GLU A 458 -39.26 26.78 30.30
N PRO A 459 -39.88 27.30 31.39
CA PRO A 459 -41.31 27.67 31.36
C PRO A 459 -41.56 29.07 30.79
N ILE A 460 -42.69 29.24 30.08
CA ILE A 460 -43.18 30.53 29.58
C ILE A 460 -44.24 31.08 30.55
N ASP A 461 -44.10 32.35 30.92
CA ASP A 461 -45.03 33.11 31.77
C ASP A 461 -46.18 33.72 30.95
N PRO A 462 -47.47 33.47 31.28
CA PRO A 462 -48.61 33.91 30.46
C PRO A 462 -49.37 35.12 31.05
N ASN A 463 -48.89 36.37 30.86
CA ASN A 463 -49.69 37.60 31.06
C ASN A 463 -49.10 38.86 30.38
N ALA A 464 -49.60 39.26 29.19
CA ALA A 464 -49.61 40.66 28.70
C ALA A 464 -50.36 40.86 27.35
N ILE A 465 -51.52 41.53 27.39
CA ILE A 465 -52.33 42.15 26.29
C ILE A 465 -53.11 43.30 27.00
N PRO A 466 -53.51 44.46 26.42
CA PRO A 466 -53.50 45.00 25.03
C PRO A 466 -52.53 46.21 24.85
N THR A 467 -52.54 47.09 23.82
CA THR A 467 -53.37 47.26 22.59
C THR A 467 -52.46 47.52 21.36
N GLU A 468 -52.54 48.50 20.41
CA GLU A 468 -53.44 49.65 20.10
C GLU A 468 -53.44 49.98 18.59
N ASP A 469 -54.31 50.89 18.14
CA ASP A 469 -54.64 51.18 16.73
C ASP A 469 -53.68 52.15 16.00
N TYR A 470 -53.60 52.07 14.66
CA TYR A 470 -54.26 53.05 13.76
C TYR A 470 -54.16 52.73 12.24
N ASP A 471 -55.27 52.24 11.69
CA ASP A 471 -55.97 52.72 10.48
C ASP A 471 -55.18 53.44 9.34
N GLN A 472 -55.15 52.88 8.12
CA GLN A 472 -55.93 53.38 6.95
C GLN A 472 -55.60 52.66 5.62
N ASN A 473 -56.61 52.56 4.76
CA ASN A 473 -56.54 52.12 3.36
C ASN A 473 -57.30 53.17 2.50
N PRO A 474 -56.93 53.44 1.23
CA PRO A 474 -57.68 52.74 0.17
C PRO A 474 -56.93 52.42 -1.14
N ASP A 475 -57.49 51.40 -1.80
CA ASP A 475 -57.44 51.00 -3.22
C ASP A 475 -57.74 52.10 -4.26
N PRO A 476 -57.63 51.85 -5.60
CA PRO A 476 -56.81 50.83 -6.29
C PRO A 476 -56.11 51.35 -7.58
N SER A 477 -55.20 50.56 -8.17
CA SER A 477 -55.16 50.45 -9.64
C SER A 477 -54.57 49.12 -10.13
N SER A 478 -55.12 48.66 -11.26
CA SER A 478 -54.91 47.36 -11.91
C SER A 478 -53.47 47.02 -12.32
N ILE A 479 -53.10 45.73 -12.25
CA ILE A 479 -53.04 44.83 -13.42
C ILE A 479 -52.99 43.36 -12.95
N THR A 480 -53.58 42.46 -13.73
CA THR A 480 -53.60 41.01 -13.50
C THR A 480 -52.34 40.33 -14.02
N ASP A 481 -51.79 39.37 -13.27
CA ASP A 481 -51.68 38.00 -13.79
C ASP A 481 -51.44 36.97 -12.68
N ASN A 482 -52.14 35.83 -12.76
CA ASN A 482 -52.00 34.71 -11.82
C ASN A 482 -51.14 33.61 -12.45
N SER A 483 -50.05 33.20 -11.81
CA SER A 483 -49.43 31.89 -12.09
C SER A 483 -48.94 31.21 -10.81
N GLU A 484 -49.52 30.05 -10.52
CA GLU A 484 -49.31 29.25 -9.32
C GLU A 484 -48.11 28.31 -9.50
N ILE A 485 -46.91 28.71 -9.09
CA ILE A 485 -45.68 27.92 -9.31
C ILE A 485 -45.61 26.74 -8.32
N LYS A 486 -46.07 25.57 -8.78
CA LYS A 486 -45.86 24.29 -8.09
C LYS A 486 -44.43 23.76 -8.36
N PRO A 487 -43.64 23.36 -7.35
CA PRO A 487 -42.29 22.84 -7.55
C PRO A 487 -42.30 21.34 -7.91
N LYS A 488 -42.19 21.02 -9.21
CA LYS A 488 -41.86 19.68 -9.72
C LYS A 488 -40.95 19.74 -10.95
N ASP A 489 -40.39 18.58 -11.29
CA ASP A 489 -39.77 18.25 -12.59
C ASP A 489 -38.48 18.97 -13.03
N ARG A 490 -37.50 19.10 -12.11
CA ARG A 490 -36.06 19.28 -12.49
C ARG A 490 -35.30 17.97 -12.75
N PHE A 491 -35.93 16.81 -12.62
CA PHE A 491 -35.22 15.50 -12.67
C PHE A 491 -35.17 14.84 -14.06
N ASN A 492 -36.09 15.18 -14.98
CA ASN A 492 -36.13 14.59 -16.32
C ASN A 492 -35.14 15.25 -17.31
N GLU A 493 -34.87 16.55 -17.15
CA GLU A 493 -34.03 17.34 -18.06
C GLU A 493 -32.55 16.89 -18.10
N ARG A 494 -32.06 16.25 -17.03
CA ARG A 494 -30.70 15.68 -16.99
C ARG A 494 -30.54 14.33 -17.72
N ARG A 495 -31.62 13.63 -18.07
CA ARG A 495 -31.53 12.38 -18.85
C ARG A 495 -31.36 12.67 -20.34
N THR A 496 -32.20 13.53 -20.91
CA THR A 496 -32.20 13.87 -22.34
C THR A 496 -30.87 14.46 -22.83
N ALA A 497 -30.14 15.18 -21.97
CA ALA A 497 -28.80 15.68 -22.29
C ALA A 497 -27.76 14.56 -22.47
N MET A 498 -27.82 13.50 -21.66
CA MET A 498 -26.81 12.44 -21.62
C MET A 498 -26.92 11.47 -22.81
N ASP A 499 -28.14 11.19 -23.27
CA ASP A 499 -28.38 10.33 -24.44
C ASP A 499 -27.90 10.98 -25.74
N ASN A 500 -27.91 12.32 -25.81
CA ASN A 500 -27.54 13.08 -27.00
C ASN A 500 -26.02 13.11 -27.24
N GLU A 501 -25.18 12.96 -26.19
CA GLU A 501 -23.75 12.72 -26.36
C GLU A 501 -23.45 11.26 -26.76
N ARG A 502 -24.18 10.29 -26.20
CA ARG A 502 -24.04 8.87 -26.55
C ARG A 502 -24.33 8.62 -28.03
N LEU A 503 -25.35 9.27 -28.59
CA LEU A 503 -25.62 9.22 -30.04
C LEU A 503 -24.45 9.72 -30.89
N LYS A 504 -23.78 10.82 -30.49
CA LYS A 504 -22.62 11.37 -31.22
C LYS A 504 -21.44 10.39 -31.24
N TRP A 505 -21.15 9.75 -30.11
CA TRP A 505 -20.09 8.73 -30.04
C TRP A 505 -20.41 7.49 -30.88
N ILE A 506 -21.66 7.01 -30.88
CA ILE A 506 -22.10 5.90 -31.74
C ILE A 506 -21.96 6.26 -33.22
N ALA A 507 -22.35 7.49 -33.62
CA ALA A 507 -22.19 7.97 -34.99
C ALA A 507 -20.71 8.06 -35.41
N LEU A 508 -19.83 8.56 -34.54
CA LEU A 508 -18.39 8.62 -34.77
C LEU A 508 -17.79 7.22 -35.01
N ILE A 509 -18.15 6.24 -34.16
CA ILE A 509 -17.68 4.86 -34.27
C ILE A 509 -18.12 4.22 -35.61
N LEU A 510 -19.35 4.46 -36.05
CA LEU A 510 -19.84 3.96 -37.35
C LEU A 510 -19.11 4.58 -38.54
N VAL A 511 -18.71 5.86 -38.46
CA VAL A 511 -17.86 6.52 -39.47
C VAL A 511 -16.45 5.90 -39.48
N CYS A 512 -15.84 5.65 -38.31
CA CYS A 512 -14.54 5.00 -38.23
C CYS A 512 -14.57 3.56 -38.80
N ILE A 513 -15.61 2.79 -38.50
CA ILE A 513 -15.79 1.41 -39.03
C ILE A 513 -15.96 1.43 -40.54
N THR A 514 -16.76 2.34 -41.10
CA THR A 514 -16.97 2.41 -42.56
C THR A 514 -15.70 2.82 -43.31
N ILE A 515 -14.91 3.75 -42.78
CA ILE A 515 -13.58 4.10 -43.32
C ILE A 515 -12.63 2.89 -43.28
N LEU A 516 -12.59 2.15 -42.17
CA LEU A 516 -11.75 0.95 -42.03
C LEU A 516 -12.14 -0.14 -43.05
N CYS A 517 -13.43 -0.39 -43.23
CA CYS A 517 -13.93 -1.34 -44.24
C CYS A 517 -13.53 -0.93 -45.67
N LEU A 518 -13.62 0.36 -46.01
CA LEU A 518 -13.19 0.87 -47.33
C LEU A 518 -11.68 0.69 -47.56
N LEU A 519 -10.85 0.92 -46.53
CA LEU A 519 -9.41 0.68 -46.61
C LEU A 519 -9.07 -0.81 -46.81
N ILE A 520 -9.78 -1.71 -46.12
CA ILE A 520 -9.62 -3.17 -46.28
C ILE A 520 -10.01 -3.60 -47.70
N VAL A 521 -11.14 -3.11 -48.23
CA VAL A 521 -11.56 -3.40 -49.61
C VAL A 521 -10.55 -2.84 -50.62
N GLY A 522 -10.01 -1.64 -50.40
CA GLY A 522 -8.96 -1.05 -51.22
C GLY A 522 -7.68 -1.90 -51.26
N LEU A 523 -7.23 -2.39 -50.10
CA LEU A 523 -6.07 -3.30 -49.99
C LEU A 523 -6.31 -4.64 -50.68
N ILE A 524 -7.52 -5.21 -50.59
CA ILE A 524 -7.89 -6.45 -51.29
C ILE A 524 -7.86 -6.23 -52.81
N ILE A 525 -8.48 -5.16 -53.31
CA ILE A 525 -8.47 -4.81 -54.74
C ILE A 525 -7.03 -4.59 -55.23
N TRP A 526 -6.20 -3.87 -54.47
CA TRP A 526 -4.79 -3.67 -54.79
C TRP A 526 -4.00 -4.99 -54.82
N PHE A 527 -4.20 -5.88 -53.86
CA PHE A 527 -3.54 -7.19 -53.82
C PHE A 527 -3.93 -8.08 -55.01
N PHE A 528 -5.17 -8.00 -55.51
CA PHE A 528 -5.59 -8.75 -56.70
C PHE A 528 -5.19 -8.08 -58.02
N THR A 529 -5.15 -6.76 -58.12
CA THR A 529 -4.79 -6.04 -59.37
C THR A 529 -3.29 -5.88 -59.58
N CYS A 530 -2.51 -5.69 -58.51
CA CYS A 530 -1.06 -5.52 -58.58
C CYS A 530 -0.26 -6.82 -58.43
N ARG A 531 -0.90 -8.00 -58.35
CA ARG A 531 -0.19 -9.29 -58.28
C ARG A 531 0.53 -9.58 -59.60
N PRO A 532 1.88 -9.54 -59.66
CA PRO A 532 2.58 -9.71 -60.93
C PRO A 532 2.41 -11.14 -61.43
N THR A 533 2.07 -11.29 -62.71
CA THR A 533 2.00 -12.60 -63.38
C THR A 533 3.41 -13.14 -63.67
N HIS A 534 4.10 -13.54 -62.61
CA HIS A 534 5.41 -14.20 -62.67
C HIS A 534 5.32 -15.51 -63.48
N ARG A 535 5.56 -15.40 -64.80
CA ARG A 535 5.84 -16.55 -65.65
C ARG A 535 7.11 -17.23 -65.14
N VAL A 536 6.94 -18.41 -64.57
CA VAL A 536 8.06 -19.25 -64.10
C VAL A 536 8.75 -19.86 -65.32
N ASN A 537 9.76 -19.17 -65.85
CA ASN A 537 10.71 -19.77 -66.79
C ASN A 537 11.55 -20.81 -66.03
N LYS A 538 11.29 -22.10 -66.27
CA LYS A 538 12.16 -23.18 -65.82
C LYS A 538 13.50 -23.13 -66.57
N ALA A 539 14.53 -22.59 -65.93
CA ALA A 539 15.92 -22.88 -66.25
C ALA A 539 16.45 -23.88 -65.21
N GLY A 540 17.08 -24.97 -65.67
CA GLY A 540 17.51 -26.05 -64.78
C GLY A 540 18.83 -25.75 -64.08
N PHE A 541 18.92 -26.13 -62.80
CA PHE A 541 20.19 -26.27 -62.08
C PHE A 541 20.37 -27.75 -61.71
N GLN A 542 21.47 -28.35 -62.18
CA GLN A 542 21.93 -29.65 -61.67
C GLN A 542 22.89 -29.40 -60.49
N PRO A 543 22.77 -30.13 -59.37
CA PRO A 543 23.77 -30.09 -58.31
C PRO A 543 25.00 -30.90 -58.73
N VAL A 544 26.18 -30.29 -58.64
CA VAL A 544 27.46 -30.99 -58.82
C VAL A 544 27.93 -31.53 -57.46
N LEU A 545 28.19 -32.84 -57.38
CA LEU A 545 28.79 -33.46 -56.20
C LEU A 545 30.31 -33.21 -56.17
N PRO A 546 30.90 -32.83 -55.02
CA PRO A 546 32.34 -32.78 -54.86
C PRO A 546 32.92 -34.20 -54.65
N ASN A 547 33.97 -34.55 -55.39
CA ASN A 547 34.80 -35.71 -55.07
C ASN A 547 35.63 -35.43 -53.80
N SER A 548 35.73 -36.42 -52.91
CA SER A 548 36.80 -36.49 -51.91
C SER A 548 37.49 -37.85 -52.01
N SER A 549 38.81 -37.82 -52.24
CA SER A 549 39.65 -39.02 -52.27
C SER A 549 41.04 -38.72 -51.70
N ASN A 550 41.65 -39.77 -51.14
CA ASN A 550 43.03 -39.89 -50.64
C ASN A 550 43.27 -39.56 -49.15
N VAL A 551 44.04 -40.47 -48.54
CA VAL A 551 44.53 -40.54 -47.15
C VAL A 551 43.46 -40.80 -46.10
#